data_AF-A0A950SSV8-F1
#
_entry.id   AF-A0A950SSV8-F1
#
_cell.length_a   1.000
_cell.length_b   1.000
_cell.length_c   1.000
_cell.angle_alpha   90.00
_cell.angle_beta   90.00
_cell.angle_gamma   90.00
#
_symmetry.space_group_name_H-M   'P 1'
#
loop_
_entity.id
_entity.type
_entity.pdbx_description
1 polymer ?
#
loop_
_entity_poly.entity_id
_entity_poly.type
_entity_poly.pdbx_seq_one_letter_code
_entity_poly.pdbx_strand_id
1 'polypeptide(L)'
;MNGPMKLLFARRRPDSPRRLRRMPRTSSFPSGHSASAFAFAVAATRELPEAGVVLFPLAAGVAYSRVYLGVHYPGDVIAGGAFGAAVGTAARAAVRNLRLDLSTVPGSCARSPLPSEAVLVTSPHAGRSRKLARARRALEKHRIHVAEELEIEHLDRLPELLRTADAEPRLVIAAGGDGTVGSVAGHLAGADNPLGILPLGTGNDFARSLDIPLTPRRAASLLSAGEISRVDLGRLTRPAVPPKYFAHAATVGLNVDFAKLATRASVRGRLGRLTYLAAAVYAVRERTTFTCTLQHDGVAHEMDLLQLSLISAPVIGGALGLTVKNPRRAKHRLDVLAVEDVPPPKMLRAGLFLLMGINRPVAGVRALQVERIAVDTPRPLGLSLDGELDGSIPGQFEVVAGALRVIVPRRS
;
A
#
# COMPACT_ATOMS: atom_id res chain seq x y z
N MET A 1 25.13 7.63 5.71
CA MET A 1 25.68 6.26 5.60
C MET A 1 27.19 6.18 5.82
N ASN A 2 28.04 7.04 5.22
CA ASN A 2 29.52 6.78 5.22
C ASN A 2 30.35 7.85 5.96
N GLY A 3 29.72 8.65 6.84
CA GLY A 3 30.37 9.76 7.56
C GLY A 3 31.61 9.36 8.37
N PRO A 4 31.58 8.26 9.14
CA PRO A 4 32.74 7.81 9.92
C PRO A 4 33.93 7.37 9.05
N MET A 5 33.68 6.61 7.97
CA MET A 5 34.74 6.17 7.05
C MET A 5 35.40 7.34 6.30
N LYS A 6 34.67 8.43 6.08
CA LYS A 6 35.20 9.64 5.47
C LYS A 6 36.23 10.37 6.32
N LEU A 7 36.10 10.27 7.65
CA LEU A 7 37.04 10.84 8.62
C LEU A 7 38.31 10.00 8.74
N LEU A 8 38.20 8.67 8.57
CA LEU A 8 39.32 7.74 8.68
C LEU A 8 40.29 7.77 7.49
N PHE A 9 39.79 7.92 6.25
CA PHE A 9 40.64 7.83 5.05
C PHE A 9 41.00 9.18 4.42
N ALA A 10 40.24 10.25 4.70
CA ALA A 10 40.50 11.64 4.27
C ALA A 10 40.99 11.83 2.81
N ARG A 11 40.64 10.93 1.89
CA ARG A 11 41.20 10.91 0.53
C ARG A 11 40.85 12.20 -0.22
N ARG A 12 41.87 12.86 -0.77
CA ARG A 12 41.73 14.04 -1.64
C ARG A 12 41.03 13.65 -2.94
N ARG A 13 40.19 14.54 -3.48
CA ARG A 13 39.45 14.29 -4.72
C ARG A 13 40.39 14.31 -5.94
N PRO A 14 40.02 13.65 -7.05
CA PRO A 14 40.79 13.72 -8.29
C PRO A 14 40.92 15.15 -8.80
N ASP A 15 42.07 15.44 -9.41
CA ASP A 15 42.26 16.67 -10.17
C ASP A 15 41.78 16.46 -11.60
N SER A 16 40.66 17.12 -11.97
CA SER A 16 40.02 16.94 -13.26
C SER A 16 39.73 18.28 -13.95
N PRO A 17 39.91 18.37 -15.28
CA PRO A 17 39.54 19.53 -16.08
C PRO A 17 38.02 19.70 -16.24
N ARG A 18 37.22 18.67 -15.91
CA ARG A 18 35.73 18.69 -15.97
C ARG A 18 35.09 18.93 -14.60
N ARG A 19 35.73 19.77 -13.78
CA ARG A 19 35.34 20.01 -12.39
C ARG A 19 34.01 20.76 -12.28
N LEU A 20 33.17 20.32 -11.36
CA LEU A 20 31.96 21.05 -10.98
C LEU A 20 32.32 22.41 -10.36
N ARG A 21 31.58 23.45 -10.74
CA ARG A 21 31.74 24.83 -10.26
C ARG A 21 31.57 25.00 -8.74
N ARG A 22 30.96 24.03 -8.06
CA ARG A 22 30.84 23.95 -6.58
C ARG A 22 31.23 22.55 -6.10
N MET A 23 32.40 22.43 -5.46
CA MET A 23 32.89 21.14 -4.99
C MET A 23 32.27 20.73 -3.63
N PRO A 24 32.03 19.43 -3.39
CA PRO A 24 31.58 18.95 -2.09
C PRO A 24 32.68 19.09 -1.02
N ARG A 25 32.34 19.65 0.14
CA ARG A 25 33.27 19.90 1.27
C ARG A 25 33.76 18.66 2.03
N THR A 26 33.34 17.46 1.65
CA THR A 26 33.71 16.21 2.34
C THR A 26 34.70 15.37 1.53
N SER A 27 35.43 14.46 2.17
CA SER A 27 36.42 13.58 1.52
C SER A 27 35.84 12.69 0.42
N SER A 28 36.71 12.21 -0.48
CA SER A 28 36.31 11.46 -1.68
C SER A 28 35.93 10.01 -1.35
N PHE A 29 36.58 9.38 -0.38
CA PHE A 29 36.38 7.96 -0.09
C PHE A 29 35.50 7.71 1.13
N PRO A 30 34.56 6.75 1.09
CA PRO A 30 33.94 6.15 -0.10
C PRO A 30 32.86 7.06 -0.69
N SER A 31 32.47 6.81 -1.95
CA SER A 31 31.41 7.59 -2.62
C SER A 31 30.05 7.34 -1.97
N GLY A 32 29.54 8.35 -1.26
CA GLY A 32 28.22 8.28 -0.62
C GLY A 32 27.06 8.13 -1.62
N HIS A 33 27.15 8.75 -2.80
CA HIS A 33 26.13 8.63 -3.84
C HIS A 33 26.07 7.22 -4.42
N SER A 34 27.23 6.58 -4.62
CA SER A 34 27.29 5.19 -5.05
C SER A 34 26.77 4.25 -3.95
N ALA A 35 27.16 4.47 -2.69
CA ALA A 35 26.67 3.68 -1.57
C ALA A 35 25.15 3.73 -1.39
N SER A 36 24.54 4.91 -1.43
CA SER A 36 23.09 5.04 -1.33
C SER A 36 22.36 4.38 -2.52
N ALA A 37 22.87 4.56 -3.75
CA ALA A 37 22.24 4.01 -4.95
C ALA A 37 22.26 2.47 -4.98
N PHE A 38 23.40 1.85 -4.64
CA PHE A 38 23.51 0.38 -4.59
C PHE A 38 22.81 -0.23 -3.37
N ALA A 39 22.77 0.46 -2.21
CA ALA A 39 21.98 0.02 -1.07
C ALA A 39 20.49 -0.07 -1.40
N PHE A 40 19.96 0.95 -2.07
CA PHE A 40 18.57 0.98 -2.51
C PHE A 40 18.27 -0.09 -3.55
N ALA A 41 19.10 -0.20 -4.60
CA ALA A 41 18.92 -1.20 -5.65
C ALA A 41 18.88 -2.62 -5.07
N VAL A 42 19.77 -2.95 -4.13
CA VAL A 42 19.78 -4.26 -3.47
C VAL A 42 18.57 -4.48 -2.57
N ALA A 43 18.14 -3.46 -1.81
CA ALA A 43 16.97 -3.58 -0.95
C ALA A 43 15.67 -3.77 -1.75
N ALA A 44 15.46 -2.95 -2.78
CA ALA A 44 14.25 -2.95 -3.61
C ALA A 44 14.11 -4.23 -4.46
N THR A 45 15.22 -4.76 -4.97
CA THR A 45 15.22 -5.96 -5.84
C THR A 45 14.95 -7.26 -5.10
N ARG A 46 14.97 -7.26 -3.76
CA ARG A 46 14.53 -8.44 -3.01
C ARG A 46 13.02 -8.51 -2.80
N GLU A 47 12.30 -7.40 -2.94
CA GLU A 47 10.83 -7.35 -2.93
C GLU A 47 10.25 -7.42 -4.34
N LEU A 48 10.90 -6.72 -5.28
CA LEU A 48 10.58 -6.71 -6.70
C LEU A 48 11.82 -7.15 -7.48
N PRO A 49 12.09 -8.46 -7.60
CA PRO A 49 13.24 -8.99 -8.36
C PRO A 49 13.38 -8.40 -9.76
N GLU A 50 12.25 -8.08 -10.37
CA GLU A 50 12.17 -7.53 -11.72
C GLU A 50 12.71 -6.10 -11.83
N ALA A 51 12.65 -5.31 -10.76
CA ALA A 51 13.12 -3.92 -10.74
C ALA A 51 14.65 -3.84 -10.91
N GLY A 52 15.38 -4.94 -10.72
CA GLY A 52 16.85 -4.94 -10.73
C GLY A 52 17.44 -4.62 -12.08
N VAL A 53 16.74 -5.00 -13.14
CA VAL A 53 17.11 -4.70 -14.53
C VAL A 53 17.16 -3.18 -14.77
N VAL A 54 16.43 -2.38 -14.00
CA VAL A 54 16.42 -0.93 -14.11
C VAL A 54 17.28 -0.28 -13.01
N LEU A 55 17.15 -0.76 -11.77
CA LEU A 55 17.77 -0.14 -10.61
C LEU A 55 19.30 -0.32 -10.58
N PHE A 56 19.84 -1.46 -11.01
CA PHE A 56 21.29 -1.66 -11.04
C PHE A 56 21.98 -0.83 -12.13
N PRO A 57 21.47 -0.74 -13.38
CA PRO A 57 22.02 0.18 -14.37
C PRO A 57 21.93 1.65 -13.95
N LEU A 58 20.85 2.08 -13.28
CA LEU A 58 20.76 3.43 -12.73
C LEU A 58 21.80 3.66 -11.63
N ALA A 59 21.98 2.71 -10.71
CA ALA A 59 23.02 2.79 -9.68
C ALA A 59 24.43 2.84 -10.28
N ALA A 60 24.68 2.07 -11.35
CA ALA A 60 25.92 2.09 -12.12
C ALA A 60 26.11 3.44 -12.85
N GLY A 61 25.05 4.03 -13.41
CA GLY A 61 25.09 5.36 -14.02
C GLY A 61 25.41 6.48 -13.01
N VAL A 62 24.81 6.42 -11.82
CA VAL A 62 25.16 7.32 -10.71
C VAL A 62 26.63 7.15 -10.35
N ALA A 63 27.11 5.91 -10.19
CA ALA A 63 28.51 5.59 -9.95
C ALA A 63 29.45 6.18 -11.02
N TYR A 64 29.16 5.92 -12.29
CA TYR A 64 29.92 6.43 -13.44
C TYR A 64 29.97 7.96 -13.47
N SER A 65 28.85 8.63 -13.24
CA SER A 65 28.78 10.10 -13.22
C SER A 65 29.76 10.72 -12.22
N ARG A 66 30.07 10.03 -11.11
CA ARG A 66 31.00 10.52 -10.09
C ARG A 66 32.47 10.40 -10.52
N VAL A 67 32.79 9.42 -11.36
CA VAL A 67 34.11 9.29 -11.98
C VAL A 67 34.24 10.29 -13.12
N TYR A 68 33.23 10.34 -13.99
CA TYR A 68 33.21 11.20 -15.18
C TYR A 68 33.32 12.70 -14.84
N LEU A 69 32.65 13.15 -13.78
CA LEU A 69 32.72 14.54 -13.30
C LEU A 69 33.98 14.83 -12.46
N GLY A 70 34.93 13.88 -12.39
CA GLY A 70 36.20 14.04 -11.69
C GLY A 70 36.08 14.23 -10.18
N VAL A 71 34.94 13.84 -9.60
CA VAL A 71 34.64 14.08 -8.18
C VAL A 71 35.04 12.90 -7.29
N HIS A 72 35.24 11.70 -7.86
CA HIS A 72 35.65 10.48 -7.15
C HIS A 72 36.54 9.60 -8.03
N TYR A 73 37.48 8.87 -7.45
CA TYR A 73 38.21 7.82 -8.17
C TYR A 73 37.30 6.62 -8.46
N PRO A 74 37.57 5.81 -9.50
CA PRO A 74 36.85 4.56 -9.74
C PRO A 74 36.79 3.66 -8.50
N GLY A 75 37.89 3.54 -7.76
CA GLY A 75 37.94 2.79 -6.49
C GLY A 75 37.03 3.34 -5.39
N ASP A 76 36.83 4.66 -5.30
CA ASP A 76 35.93 5.28 -4.30
C ASP A 76 34.47 4.91 -4.57
N VAL A 77 34.12 4.75 -5.84
CA VAL A 77 32.79 4.40 -6.32
C VAL A 77 32.53 2.91 -6.17
N ILE A 78 33.51 2.05 -6.52
CA ILE A 78 33.41 0.60 -6.30
C ILE A 78 33.25 0.28 -4.80
N ALA A 79 34.09 0.85 -3.95
CA ALA A 79 33.99 0.68 -2.49
C ALA A 79 32.67 1.25 -1.93
N GLY A 80 32.21 2.38 -2.48
CA GLY A 80 30.89 2.92 -2.18
C GLY A 80 29.77 1.94 -2.51
N GLY A 81 29.75 1.40 -3.72
CA GLY A 81 28.75 0.44 -4.19
C GLY A 81 28.72 -0.85 -3.37
N ALA A 82 29.89 -1.43 -3.07
CA ALA A 82 30.00 -2.63 -2.24
C ALA A 82 29.50 -2.41 -0.80
N PHE A 83 29.90 -1.30 -0.17
CA PHE A 83 29.39 -0.91 1.14
C PHE A 83 27.87 -0.68 1.11
N GLY A 84 27.38 -0.03 0.05
CA GLY A 84 25.96 0.16 -0.20
C GLY A 84 25.20 -1.15 -0.24
N ALA A 85 25.63 -2.10 -1.07
CA ALA A 85 25.02 -3.42 -1.18
C ALA A 85 25.00 -4.19 0.16
N ALA A 86 26.10 -4.13 0.93
CA ALA A 86 26.17 -4.73 2.26
C ALA A 86 25.18 -4.08 3.24
N VAL A 87 25.05 -2.75 3.24
CA VAL A 87 24.04 -2.07 4.07
C VAL A 87 22.63 -2.37 3.57
N GLY A 88 22.38 -2.44 2.26
CA GLY A 88 21.07 -2.78 1.72
C GLY A 88 20.59 -4.18 2.13
N THR A 89 21.50 -5.14 2.16
CA THR A 89 21.20 -6.49 2.70
C THR A 89 20.99 -6.49 4.22
N ALA A 90 21.83 -5.78 4.97
CA ALA A 90 21.76 -5.71 6.44
C ALA A 90 20.54 -4.91 6.95
N ALA A 91 20.19 -3.79 6.31
CA ALA A 91 19.03 -2.96 6.65
C ALA A 91 17.72 -3.76 6.60
N ARG A 92 17.60 -4.72 5.69
CA ARG A 92 16.45 -5.64 5.66
C ARG A 92 16.47 -6.62 6.84
N ALA A 93 17.62 -7.19 7.17
CA ALA A 93 17.74 -8.09 8.33
C ALA A 93 17.40 -7.33 9.62
N ALA A 94 17.84 -6.08 9.72
CA ALA A 94 17.49 -5.17 10.78
C ALA A 94 15.99 -4.85 10.76
N VAL A 95 15.38 -4.43 9.64
CA VAL A 95 13.93 -4.14 9.52
C VAL A 95 13.04 -5.37 9.80
N ARG A 96 13.50 -6.58 9.46
CA ARG A 96 12.82 -7.84 9.82
C ARG A 96 12.82 -8.05 11.34
N ASN A 97 13.89 -7.64 12.02
CA ASN A 97 14.07 -7.78 13.46
C ASN A 97 13.61 -6.52 14.25
N LEU A 98 13.45 -5.38 13.58
CA LEU A 98 12.87 -4.10 14.02
C LEU A 98 11.37 -4.05 13.74
N ARG A 99 10.70 -5.21 13.78
CA ARG A 99 9.28 -5.27 14.13
C ARG A 99 9.13 -4.92 15.61
N LEU A 100 9.54 -3.71 15.95
CA LEU A 100 9.14 -3.04 17.17
C LEU A 100 7.68 -2.65 16.99
N ASP A 101 6.93 -3.07 17.98
CA ASP A 101 5.49 -3.08 18.10
C ASP A 101 4.86 -1.70 17.84
N LEU A 102 3.58 -1.76 17.44
CA LEU A 102 2.50 -0.77 17.50
C LEU A 102 1.57 -0.93 16.29
N SER A 103 1.03 -2.14 16.08
CA SER A 103 -0.33 -2.32 15.57
C SER A 103 -1.24 -2.67 16.75
N THR A 104 -1.30 -1.79 17.75
CA THR A 104 -2.46 -1.77 18.65
C THR A 104 -3.64 -1.27 17.83
N VAL A 105 -4.27 -2.14 17.04
CA VAL A 105 -5.70 -2.05 16.75
C VAL A 105 -6.38 -2.36 18.09
N PRO A 106 -6.80 -1.38 18.90
CA PRO A 106 -7.46 -1.68 20.15
C PRO A 106 -8.93 -1.94 19.80
N GLY A 107 -9.21 -3.13 19.28
CA GLY A 107 -10.53 -3.72 19.41
C GLY A 107 -10.59 -4.36 20.79
N SER A 108 -11.69 -4.20 21.52
CA SER A 108 -11.92 -5.06 22.68
C SER A 108 -11.98 -6.50 22.17
N CYS A 109 -11.01 -7.32 22.57
CA CYS A 109 -10.96 -8.73 22.22
C CYS A 109 -11.97 -9.46 23.10
N ALA A 110 -13.18 -9.66 22.60
CA ALA A 110 -14.11 -10.59 23.22
C ALA A 110 -13.69 -12.02 22.83
N ARG A 111 -13.46 -12.88 23.82
CA ARG A 111 -13.23 -14.31 23.61
C ARG A 111 -14.55 -14.98 23.28
N SER A 112 -14.98 -14.89 22.03
CA SER A 112 -16.07 -15.71 21.49
C SER A 112 -15.48 -16.94 20.81
N PRO A 113 -16.13 -18.12 20.92
CA PRO A 113 -15.77 -19.26 20.08
C PRO A 113 -15.82 -18.86 18.61
N LEU A 114 -14.85 -19.33 17.83
CA LEU A 114 -14.84 -19.08 16.38
C LEU A 114 -15.91 -19.95 15.72
N PRO A 115 -16.73 -19.41 14.82
CA PRO A 115 -17.76 -20.20 14.13
C PRO A 115 -17.11 -21.30 13.29
N SER A 116 -17.62 -22.52 13.39
CA SER A 116 -17.17 -23.65 12.57
C SER A 116 -17.81 -23.70 11.20
N GLU A 117 -19.00 -23.12 11.05
CA GLU A 117 -19.67 -22.95 9.75
C GLU A 117 -19.25 -21.65 9.07
N ALA A 118 -18.93 -21.77 7.78
CA ALA A 118 -18.48 -20.66 6.97
C ALA A 118 -19.27 -20.49 5.68
N VAL A 119 -19.48 -19.23 5.30
CA VAL A 119 -19.84 -18.82 3.93
C VAL A 119 -18.56 -18.36 3.26
N LEU A 120 -18.19 -18.96 2.13
CA LEU A 120 -17.01 -18.60 1.37
C LEU A 120 -17.40 -17.66 0.22
N VAL A 121 -16.82 -16.46 0.18
CA VAL A 121 -16.98 -15.53 -0.94
C VAL A 121 -15.70 -15.52 -1.77
N THR A 122 -15.80 -15.75 -3.08
CA THR A 122 -14.65 -15.80 -3.99
C THR A 122 -14.76 -14.75 -5.10
N SER A 123 -13.61 -14.26 -5.59
CA SER A 123 -13.60 -13.52 -6.87
C SER A 123 -13.44 -14.47 -8.06
N PRO A 124 -13.95 -14.13 -9.26
CA PRO A 124 -13.96 -15.06 -10.41
C PRO A 124 -12.56 -15.62 -10.75
N HIS A 125 -11.54 -14.76 -10.68
CA HIS A 125 -10.15 -15.13 -10.92
C HIS A 125 -9.54 -15.95 -9.78
N ALA A 126 -9.94 -15.69 -8.53
CA ALA A 126 -9.45 -16.41 -7.36
C ALA A 126 -10.12 -17.78 -7.19
N GLY A 127 -11.40 -17.90 -7.57
CA GLY A 127 -12.24 -19.10 -7.52
C GLY A 127 -11.62 -20.31 -8.21
N ARG A 128 -10.91 -20.08 -9.33
CA ARG A 128 -10.26 -21.15 -10.12
C ARG A 128 -8.78 -21.32 -9.82
N SER A 129 -8.26 -20.61 -8.81
CA SER A 129 -6.83 -20.55 -8.57
C SER A 129 -6.29 -21.77 -7.80
N ARG A 130 -5.07 -22.20 -8.13
CA ARG A 130 -4.32 -23.19 -7.32
C ARG A 130 -4.13 -22.74 -5.87
N LYS A 131 -4.15 -21.42 -5.61
CA LYS A 131 -4.06 -20.87 -4.26
C LYS A 131 -5.33 -21.17 -3.46
N LEU A 132 -6.52 -21.00 -4.04
CA LEU A 132 -7.78 -21.32 -3.37
C LEU A 132 -7.90 -22.81 -3.07
N ALA A 133 -7.53 -23.68 -4.01
CA ALA A 133 -7.52 -25.13 -3.78
C ALA A 133 -6.60 -25.53 -2.59
N ARG A 134 -5.49 -24.80 -2.38
CA ARG A 134 -4.62 -24.99 -1.20
C ARG A 134 -5.24 -24.43 0.08
N ALA A 135 -6.01 -23.34 -0.02
CA ALA A 135 -6.72 -22.76 1.11
C ALA A 135 -7.83 -23.71 1.58
N ARG A 136 -8.66 -24.24 0.67
CA ARG A 136 -9.75 -25.19 1.00
C ARG A 136 -9.27 -26.41 1.77
N ARG A 137 -8.25 -27.10 1.25
CA ARG A 137 -7.63 -28.23 1.96
C ARG A 137 -7.12 -27.87 3.35
N ALA A 138 -6.68 -26.63 3.55
CA ALA A 138 -6.26 -26.16 4.86
C ALA A 138 -7.47 -25.85 5.76
N LEU A 139 -8.55 -25.24 5.24
CA LEU A 139 -9.79 -25.02 5.98
C LEU A 139 -10.38 -26.35 6.49
N GLU A 140 -10.48 -27.36 5.62
CA GLU A 140 -10.95 -28.71 5.97
C GLU A 140 -10.10 -29.34 7.08
N LYS A 141 -8.76 -29.26 6.95
CA LYS A 141 -7.83 -29.75 7.99
C LYS A 141 -8.06 -29.08 9.35
N HIS A 142 -8.50 -27.83 9.33
CA HIS A 142 -8.79 -27.03 10.52
C HIS A 142 -10.26 -27.09 10.96
N ARG A 143 -11.06 -28.00 10.40
CA ARG A 143 -12.49 -28.21 10.73
C ARG A 143 -13.36 -26.97 10.53
N ILE A 144 -13.01 -26.15 9.54
CA ILE A 144 -13.86 -25.05 9.09
C ILE A 144 -14.70 -25.58 7.93
N HIS A 145 -15.99 -25.72 8.16
CA HIS A 145 -16.95 -26.28 7.21
C HIS A 145 -17.52 -25.15 6.35
N VAL A 146 -17.15 -25.11 5.07
CA VAL A 146 -17.76 -24.19 4.11
C VAL A 146 -19.11 -24.77 3.72
N ALA A 147 -20.17 -24.20 4.27
CA ALA A 147 -21.54 -24.66 4.05
C ALA A 147 -22.18 -24.00 2.81
N GLU A 148 -21.75 -22.77 2.48
CA GLU A 148 -22.22 -22.05 1.29
C GLU A 148 -21.05 -21.36 0.59
N GLU A 149 -21.17 -21.21 -0.73
CA GLU A 149 -20.19 -20.48 -1.54
C GLU A 149 -20.87 -19.49 -2.49
N LEU A 150 -20.35 -18.27 -2.51
CA LEU A 150 -20.79 -17.19 -3.38
C LEU A 150 -19.63 -16.65 -4.21
N GLU A 151 -19.89 -16.35 -5.47
CA GLU A 151 -19.04 -15.43 -6.21
C GLU A 151 -19.37 -13.99 -5.81
N ILE A 152 -18.38 -13.10 -5.83
CA ILE A 152 -18.55 -11.70 -5.43
C ILE A 152 -19.63 -10.94 -6.23
N GLU A 153 -19.91 -11.37 -7.46
CA GLU A 153 -20.97 -10.80 -8.30
C GLU A 153 -22.37 -11.06 -7.73
N HIS A 154 -22.51 -12.04 -6.83
CA HIS A 154 -23.74 -12.43 -6.14
C HIS A 154 -23.69 -12.12 -4.63
N LEU A 155 -22.88 -11.13 -4.24
CA LEU A 155 -22.69 -10.75 -2.85
C LEU A 155 -23.95 -10.14 -2.22
N ASP A 156 -24.87 -9.64 -3.03
CA ASP A 156 -26.20 -9.17 -2.63
C ASP A 156 -27.06 -10.23 -1.93
N ARG A 157 -26.79 -11.52 -2.17
CA ARG A 157 -27.44 -12.65 -1.50
C ARG A 157 -26.86 -12.96 -0.11
N LEU A 158 -25.70 -12.39 0.24
CA LEU A 158 -25.05 -12.67 1.51
C LEU A 158 -25.93 -12.36 2.73
N PRO A 159 -26.66 -11.23 2.83
CA PRO A 159 -27.54 -10.96 3.96
C PRO A 159 -28.61 -12.03 4.16
N GLU A 160 -29.12 -12.66 3.09
CA GLU A 160 -30.09 -13.75 3.17
C GLU A 160 -29.45 -15.02 3.75
N LEU A 161 -28.21 -15.35 3.34
CA LEU A 161 -27.46 -16.51 3.86
C LEU A 161 -27.02 -16.35 5.33
N LEU A 162 -26.93 -15.10 5.81
CA LEU A 162 -26.59 -14.78 7.20
C LEU A 162 -27.83 -14.65 8.09
N ARG A 163 -29.00 -14.37 7.51
CA ARG A 163 -30.29 -14.32 8.22
C ARG A 163 -30.73 -15.73 8.61
N THR A 164 -30.32 -16.15 9.79
CA THR A 164 -30.87 -17.33 10.45
C THR A 164 -31.41 -16.87 11.78
N ALA A 165 -32.74 -17.00 11.98
CA ALA A 165 -33.46 -16.36 13.09
C ALA A 165 -32.97 -16.79 14.49
N ASP A 166 -32.32 -17.97 14.58
CA ASP A 166 -31.86 -18.59 15.82
C ASP A 166 -30.42 -19.16 15.77
N ALA A 167 -29.64 -18.91 14.71
CA ALA A 167 -28.32 -19.55 14.57
C ALA A 167 -27.16 -18.65 15.05
N GLU A 168 -26.13 -19.29 15.60
CA GLU A 168 -24.87 -18.64 15.95
C GLU A 168 -24.27 -17.89 14.74
N PRO A 169 -23.54 -16.77 14.96
CA PRO A 169 -22.94 -16.02 13.87
C PRO A 169 -22.05 -16.92 13.02
N ARG A 170 -22.32 -17.03 11.72
CA ARG A 170 -21.47 -17.76 10.75
C ARG A 170 -20.21 -16.96 10.41
N LEU A 171 -19.10 -17.64 10.16
CA LEU A 171 -17.86 -17.04 9.64
C LEU A 171 -18.06 -16.71 8.15
N VAL A 172 -17.72 -15.50 7.73
CA VAL A 172 -17.72 -15.16 6.30
C VAL A 172 -16.28 -15.04 5.83
N ILE A 173 -15.87 -15.88 4.89
CA ILE A 173 -14.49 -15.94 4.39
C ILE A 173 -14.39 -15.22 3.05
N ALA A 174 -13.71 -14.08 3.00
CA ALA A 174 -13.38 -13.41 1.74
C ALA A 174 -12.08 -13.99 1.15
N ALA A 175 -12.18 -14.64 0.00
CA ALA A 175 -11.07 -15.26 -0.72
C ALA A 175 -10.78 -14.51 -2.03
N GLY A 176 -9.92 -13.50 -1.95
CA GLY A 176 -9.64 -12.61 -3.07
C GLY A 176 -8.54 -11.60 -2.80
N GLY A 177 -8.57 -10.49 -3.53
CA GLY A 177 -7.73 -9.31 -3.28
C GLY A 177 -8.47 -8.26 -2.44
N ASP A 178 -7.91 -7.05 -2.36
CA ASP A 178 -8.47 -5.96 -1.53
C ASP A 178 -9.90 -5.58 -1.92
N GLY A 179 -10.22 -5.53 -3.23
CA GLY A 179 -11.59 -5.30 -3.68
C GLY A 179 -12.59 -6.32 -3.14
N THR A 180 -12.25 -7.61 -3.20
CA THR A 180 -13.10 -8.69 -2.67
C THR A 180 -13.30 -8.56 -1.17
N VAL A 181 -12.21 -8.30 -0.46
CA VAL A 181 -12.22 -8.16 0.99
C VAL A 181 -13.01 -6.93 1.42
N GLY A 182 -12.85 -5.81 0.70
CA GLY A 182 -13.58 -4.55 0.92
C GLY A 182 -15.09 -4.69 0.72
N SER A 183 -15.52 -5.33 -0.38
CA SER A 183 -16.96 -5.54 -0.64
C SER A 183 -17.61 -6.42 0.43
N VAL A 184 -16.95 -7.50 0.84
CA VAL A 184 -17.45 -8.37 1.93
C VAL A 184 -17.44 -7.63 3.26
N ALA A 185 -16.36 -6.91 3.58
CA ALA A 185 -16.29 -6.08 4.78
C ALA A 185 -17.44 -5.06 4.86
N GLY A 186 -17.81 -4.45 3.74
CA GLY A 186 -18.93 -3.52 3.69
C GLY A 186 -20.30 -4.14 3.94
N HIS A 187 -20.53 -5.38 3.49
CA HIS A 187 -21.76 -6.13 3.80
C HIS A 187 -21.83 -6.57 5.27
N LEU A 188 -20.67 -6.78 5.89
CA LEU A 188 -20.55 -7.16 7.30
C LEU A 188 -20.46 -5.96 8.25
N ALA A 189 -20.53 -4.73 7.73
CA ALA A 189 -20.47 -3.53 8.55
C ALA A 189 -21.66 -3.50 9.52
N GLY A 190 -21.37 -3.57 10.82
CA GLY A 190 -22.36 -3.65 11.89
C GLY A 190 -22.95 -5.04 12.14
N ALA A 191 -22.58 -6.05 11.37
CA ALA A 191 -23.02 -7.43 11.57
C ALA A 191 -22.19 -8.14 12.66
N ASP A 192 -22.78 -9.17 13.27
CA ASP A 192 -22.09 -10.00 14.26
C ASP A 192 -21.23 -11.10 13.65
N ASN A 193 -21.42 -11.38 12.37
CA ASN A 193 -20.65 -12.35 11.60
C ASN A 193 -19.19 -11.89 11.43
N PRO A 194 -18.20 -12.65 11.91
CA PRO A 194 -16.80 -12.28 11.73
C PRO A 194 -16.34 -12.52 10.29
N LEU A 195 -15.48 -11.63 9.80
CA LEU A 195 -14.73 -11.77 8.55
C LEU A 195 -13.47 -12.61 8.75
N GLY A 196 -13.33 -13.65 7.94
CA GLY A 196 -12.07 -14.35 7.68
C GLY A 196 -11.49 -13.92 6.35
N ILE A 197 -10.16 -13.78 6.25
CA ILE A 197 -9.50 -13.34 5.02
C ILE A 197 -8.57 -14.42 4.49
N LEU A 198 -8.78 -14.82 3.23
CA LEU A 198 -7.83 -15.60 2.45
C LEU A 198 -7.20 -14.68 1.39
N PRO A 199 -5.95 -14.21 1.60
CA PRO A 199 -5.30 -13.23 0.73
C PRO A 199 -4.82 -13.92 -0.56
N LEU A 200 -5.63 -13.83 -1.61
CA LEU A 200 -5.36 -14.45 -2.91
C LEU A 200 -4.88 -13.46 -3.98
N GLY A 201 -5.05 -12.15 -3.72
CA GLY A 201 -4.62 -11.05 -4.59
C GLY A 201 -3.12 -10.73 -4.54
N THR A 202 -2.74 -9.65 -5.24
CA THR A 202 -1.34 -9.18 -5.35
C THR A 202 -0.99 -8.16 -4.26
N GLY A 203 -1.89 -7.22 -3.97
CA GLY A 203 -1.82 -6.28 -2.84
C GLY A 203 -2.12 -7.01 -1.54
N ASN A 204 -3.39 -7.21 -1.21
CA ASN A 204 -3.83 -7.68 0.12
C ASN A 204 -3.37 -6.71 1.22
N ASP A 205 -3.44 -5.40 0.94
CA ASP A 205 -3.03 -4.35 1.88
C ASP A 205 -3.86 -4.37 3.17
N PHE A 206 -5.16 -4.67 3.09
CA PHE A 206 -5.97 -4.82 4.30
C PHE A 206 -5.49 -6.00 5.16
N ALA A 207 -5.20 -7.16 4.54
CA ALA A 207 -4.65 -8.31 5.23
C ALA A 207 -3.28 -8.01 5.87
N ARG A 208 -2.40 -7.29 5.14
CA ARG A 208 -1.10 -6.85 5.67
C ARG A 208 -1.26 -5.92 6.87
N SER A 209 -2.25 -5.03 6.83
CA SER A 209 -2.50 -4.06 7.91
C SER A 209 -2.93 -4.72 9.23
N LEU A 210 -3.51 -5.91 9.14
CA LEU A 210 -3.97 -6.74 10.25
C LEU A 210 -3.00 -7.88 10.59
N ASP A 211 -1.79 -7.86 10.02
CA ASP A 211 -0.76 -8.89 10.19
C ASP A 211 -1.23 -10.31 9.78
N ILE A 212 -2.24 -10.41 8.91
CA ILE A 212 -2.77 -11.68 8.41
C ILE A 212 -1.74 -12.33 7.48
N PRO A 213 -1.40 -13.63 7.69
CA PRO A 213 -0.43 -14.31 6.85
C PRO A 213 -0.83 -14.36 5.37
N LEU A 214 0.05 -13.90 4.48
CA LEU A 214 -0.22 -13.85 3.04
C LEU A 214 -0.21 -15.22 2.32
N THR A 215 0.20 -16.28 3.01
CA THR A 215 0.18 -17.63 2.44
C THR A 215 -1.15 -18.31 2.71
N PRO A 216 -1.83 -18.91 1.71
CA PRO A 216 -3.16 -19.49 1.87
C PRO A 216 -3.31 -20.49 3.04
N ARG A 217 -2.28 -21.33 3.26
CA ARG A 217 -2.29 -22.32 4.36
C ARG A 217 -2.24 -21.67 5.74
N ARG A 218 -1.40 -20.64 5.92
CA ARG A 218 -1.30 -19.95 7.22
C ARG A 218 -2.51 -19.06 7.47
N ALA A 219 -3.06 -18.43 6.42
CA ALA A 219 -4.32 -17.69 6.53
C ALA A 219 -5.47 -18.62 6.97
N ALA A 220 -5.62 -19.79 6.33
CA ALA A 220 -6.64 -20.76 6.74
C ALA A 220 -6.43 -21.28 8.17
N SER A 221 -5.19 -21.56 8.57
CA SER A 221 -4.87 -21.93 9.96
C SER A 221 -5.25 -20.83 10.95
N LEU A 222 -4.99 -19.56 10.60
CA LEU A 222 -5.37 -18.42 11.42
C LEU A 222 -6.89 -18.37 11.66
N LEU A 223 -7.71 -18.71 10.66
CA LEU A 223 -9.17 -18.69 10.82
C LEU A 223 -9.70 -19.65 11.89
N SER A 224 -8.92 -20.64 12.31
CA SER A 224 -9.27 -21.60 13.38
C SER A 224 -8.67 -21.29 14.74
N ALA A 225 -7.59 -20.50 14.78
CA ALA A 225 -6.77 -20.30 15.97
C ALA A 225 -6.60 -18.83 16.36
N GLY A 226 -7.07 -17.91 15.52
CA GLY A 226 -6.98 -16.47 15.74
C GLY A 226 -7.90 -15.98 16.86
N GLU A 227 -8.06 -14.67 16.90
CA GLU A 227 -9.02 -13.99 17.76
C GLU A 227 -9.86 -13.02 16.94
N ILE A 228 -11.08 -12.74 17.40
CA ILE A 228 -11.94 -11.74 16.78
C ILE A 228 -11.52 -10.37 17.32
N SER A 229 -11.13 -9.47 16.41
CA SER A 229 -10.93 -8.05 16.71
C SER A 229 -12.01 -7.23 16.02
N ARG A 230 -12.41 -6.14 16.68
CA ARG A 230 -13.18 -5.07 16.03
C ARG A 230 -12.21 -4.14 15.31
N VAL A 231 -12.54 -3.79 14.07
CA VAL A 231 -11.78 -2.84 13.25
C VAL A 231 -12.70 -1.79 12.68
N ASP A 232 -12.14 -0.60 12.52
CA ASP A 232 -12.83 0.55 11.95
C ASP A 232 -13.01 0.36 10.44
N LEU A 233 -14.13 0.87 9.90
CA LEU A 233 -14.34 1.00 8.46
C LEU A 233 -14.50 2.47 8.10
N GLY A 234 -14.03 2.85 6.91
CA GLY A 234 -14.44 4.10 6.30
C GLY A 234 -15.85 3.97 5.74
N ARG A 235 -16.67 5.02 5.86
CA ARG A 235 -18.02 5.10 5.30
C ARG A 235 -18.13 6.27 4.34
N LEU A 236 -18.69 6.02 3.16
CA LEU A 236 -19.12 6.99 2.16
C LEU A 236 -20.65 7.12 2.21
N THR A 237 -21.13 8.33 2.46
CA THR A 237 -22.55 8.67 2.41
C THR A 237 -22.81 9.65 1.26
N ARG A 238 -23.85 9.37 0.47
CA ARG A 238 -24.30 10.22 -0.63
C ARG A 238 -25.82 10.38 -0.57
N PRO A 239 -26.37 11.49 -1.08
CA PRO A 239 -27.82 11.67 -1.18
C PRO A 239 -28.45 10.54 -2.03
N ALA A 240 -29.59 10.03 -1.60
CA ALA A 240 -30.41 9.05 -2.33
C ALA A 240 -29.74 7.72 -2.72
N VAL A 241 -28.61 7.36 -2.09
CA VAL A 241 -27.91 6.07 -2.31
C VAL A 241 -27.53 5.47 -0.95
N PRO A 242 -27.65 4.14 -0.76
CA PRO A 242 -27.17 3.49 0.46
C PRO A 242 -25.69 3.80 0.75
N PRO A 243 -25.30 3.91 2.04
CA PRO A 243 -23.91 4.14 2.40
C PRO A 243 -23.04 2.98 1.93
N LYS A 244 -21.85 3.29 1.45
CA LYS A 244 -20.83 2.30 1.11
C LYS A 244 -19.69 2.34 2.12
N TYR A 245 -19.01 1.22 2.31
CA TYR A 245 -17.90 1.10 3.23
C TYR A 245 -16.61 0.75 2.51
N PHE A 246 -15.48 1.12 3.10
CA PHE A 246 -14.15 0.74 2.63
C PHE A 246 -13.25 0.39 3.81
N ALA A 247 -12.53 -0.72 3.67
CA ALA A 247 -11.67 -1.29 4.70
C ALA A 247 -10.26 -0.68 4.72
N HIS A 248 -9.79 -0.18 3.57
CA HIS A 248 -8.45 0.37 3.42
C HIS A 248 -8.46 1.82 2.95
N ALA A 249 -8.94 2.11 1.74
CA ALA A 249 -8.89 3.46 1.20
C ALA A 249 -9.96 3.75 0.15
N ALA A 250 -10.46 4.99 0.16
CA ALA A 250 -11.19 5.60 -0.93
C ALA A 250 -10.27 6.55 -1.72
N THR A 251 -10.16 6.38 -3.03
CA THR A 251 -9.21 7.14 -3.87
C THR A 251 -9.86 7.68 -5.14
N VAL A 252 -9.51 8.92 -5.50
CA VAL A 252 -9.89 9.58 -6.75
C VAL A 252 -8.67 10.27 -7.36
N GLY A 253 -8.65 10.41 -8.69
CA GLY A 253 -7.52 10.97 -9.44
C GLY A 253 -6.76 9.91 -10.23
N LEU A 254 -5.43 9.87 -10.08
CA LEU A 254 -4.49 8.92 -10.72
C LEU A 254 -4.85 7.44 -10.47
N ASN A 255 -5.93 6.94 -11.06
CA ASN A 255 -6.30 5.52 -11.11
C ASN A 255 -7.14 5.16 -12.34
N VAL A 256 -7.62 6.13 -13.13
CA VAL A 256 -8.49 5.84 -14.29
C VAL A 256 -7.68 5.55 -15.57
N ASP A 257 -6.56 6.23 -15.79
CA ASP A 257 -5.81 6.10 -17.05
C ASP A 257 -4.63 5.11 -16.98
N PHE A 258 -4.12 4.83 -15.78
CA PHE A 258 -3.08 3.80 -15.59
C PHE A 258 -3.62 2.39 -15.89
N ALA A 259 -4.88 2.11 -15.49
CA ALA A 259 -5.57 0.87 -15.81
C ALA A 259 -5.72 0.69 -17.32
N LYS A 260 -6.17 1.73 -18.05
CA LYS A 260 -6.33 1.70 -19.51
C LYS A 260 -5.03 1.43 -20.27
N LEU A 261 -3.89 1.90 -19.76
CA LEU A 261 -2.59 1.65 -20.37
C LEU A 261 -2.10 0.21 -20.13
N ALA A 262 -2.33 -0.34 -18.93
CA ALA A 262 -1.97 -1.71 -18.59
C ALA A 262 -2.73 -2.76 -19.41
N THR A 263 -3.93 -2.41 -19.93
CA THR A 263 -4.76 -3.28 -20.77
C THR A 263 -4.43 -3.21 -22.26
N ARG A 264 -3.70 -2.18 -22.75
CA ARG A 264 -3.33 -2.09 -24.17
C ARG A 264 -2.26 -3.13 -24.52
N ALA A 265 -2.70 -4.26 -25.06
CA ALA A 265 -1.88 -5.38 -25.53
C ALA A 265 -0.74 -4.96 -26.49
N SER A 266 -0.90 -3.86 -27.23
CA SER A 266 0.09 -3.33 -28.18
C SER A 266 1.38 -2.81 -27.53
N VAL A 267 1.32 -2.33 -26.28
CA VAL A 267 2.49 -1.84 -25.53
C VAL A 267 3.23 -3.00 -24.85
N ARG A 268 2.50 -4.06 -24.47
CA ARG A 268 3.02 -5.28 -23.84
C ARG A 268 3.90 -6.11 -24.77
N GLY A 269 3.61 -6.09 -26.08
CA GLY A 269 4.28 -6.93 -27.09
C GLY A 269 5.67 -6.46 -27.56
N ARG A 270 5.99 -5.15 -27.49
CA ARG A 270 7.25 -4.60 -28.04
C ARG A 270 8.30 -4.14 -27.01
N LEU A 271 7.91 -3.89 -25.75
CA LEU A 271 8.78 -3.27 -24.74
C LEU A 271 9.05 -4.14 -23.50
N GLY A 272 8.47 -5.34 -23.40
CA GLY A 272 8.71 -6.26 -22.28
C GLY A 272 8.54 -5.58 -20.91
N ARG A 273 9.57 -5.67 -20.04
CA ARG A 273 9.58 -5.10 -18.68
C ARG A 273 9.72 -3.57 -18.61
N LEU A 274 10.08 -2.89 -19.71
CA LEU A 274 10.16 -1.42 -19.76
C LEU A 274 8.78 -0.75 -19.84
N THR A 275 7.73 -1.55 -20.02
CA THR A 275 6.33 -1.10 -20.02
C THR A 275 5.95 -0.38 -18.72
N TYR A 276 6.48 -0.79 -17.56
CA TYR A 276 6.25 -0.10 -16.29
C TYR A 276 6.88 1.30 -16.24
N LEU A 277 8.08 1.46 -16.78
CA LEU A 277 8.74 2.77 -16.84
C LEU A 277 8.06 3.68 -17.86
N ALA A 278 7.70 3.14 -19.03
CA ALA A 278 6.94 3.86 -20.04
C ALA A 278 5.55 4.27 -19.52
N ALA A 279 4.86 3.38 -18.78
CA ALA A 279 3.58 3.68 -18.13
C ALA A 279 3.72 4.76 -17.06
N ALA A 280 4.78 4.73 -16.24
CA ALA A 280 5.04 5.77 -15.25
C ALA A 280 5.34 7.13 -15.92
N VAL A 281 6.16 7.16 -16.97
CA VAL A 281 6.45 8.40 -17.72
C VAL A 281 5.20 8.94 -18.42
N TYR A 282 4.40 8.06 -19.02
CA TYR A 282 3.13 8.43 -19.65
C TYR A 282 2.15 8.99 -18.61
N ALA A 283 1.99 8.31 -17.45
CA ALA A 283 1.12 8.77 -16.38
C ALA A 283 1.54 10.14 -15.82
N VAL A 284 2.84 10.44 -15.76
CA VAL A 284 3.33 11.77 -15.37
C VAL A 284 3.06 12.81 -16.44
N ARG A 285 3.10 12.45 -17.73
CA ARG A 285 2.87 13.36 -18.86
C ARG A 285 1.39 13.69 -19.05
N GLU A 286 0.53 12.68 -18.98
CA GLU A 286 -0.92 12.79 -19.17
C GLU A 286 -1.66 13.00 -17.84
N ARG A 287 -0.95 13.46 -16.79
CA ARG A 287 -1.57 13.68 -15.49
C ARG A 287 -2.61 14.80 -15.61
N THR A 288 -3.84 14.48 -15.25
CA THR A 288 -4.93 15.45 -15.18
C THR A 288 -5.23 15.76 -13.72
N THR A 289 -5.49 17.03 -13.44
CA THR A 289 -6.03 17.45 -12.16
C THR A 289 -7.54 17.47 -12.21
N PHE A 290 -8.15 17.43 -11.03
CA PHE A 290 -9.55 17.71 -10.81
C PHE A 290 -9.69 18.73 -9.68
N THR A 291 -10.62 19.66 -9.85
CA THR A 291 -10.97 20.63 -8.81
C THR A 291 -11.92 20.00 -7.81
N CYS A 292 -11.64 20.15 -6.52
CA CYS A 292 -12.54 19.72 -5.46
C CYS A 292 -12.50 20.70 -4.28
N THR A 293 -13.61 20.72 -3.54
CA THR A 293 -13.71 21.42 -2.27
C THR A 293 -13.71 20.40 -1.14
N LEU A 294 -12.68 20.47 -0.29
CA LEU A 294 -12.57 19.67 0.92
C LEU A 294 -13.15 20.46 2.09
N GLN A 295 -14.20 19.94 2.72
CA GLN A 295 -14.83 20.55 3.89
C GLN A 295 -14.66 19.66 5.12
N HIS A 296 -13.93 20.13 6.12
CA HIS A 296 -13.75 19.46 7.40
C HIS A 296 -13.56 20.49 8.52
N ASP A 297 -13.92 20.13 9.76
CA ASP A 297 -13.74 20.99 10.94
C ASP A 297 -14.33 22.41 10.78
N GLY A 298 -15.41 22.55 10.00
CA GLY A 298 -16.06 23.85 9.72
C GLY A 298 -15.34 24.74 8.70
N VAL A 299 -14.26 24.27 8.08
CA VAL A 299 -13.48 25.01 7.07
C VAL A 299 -13.63 24.34 5.71
N ALA A 300 -13.71 25.15 4.66
CA ALA A 300 -13.73 24.69 3.27
C ALA A 300 -12.44 25.12 2.55
N HIS A 301 -11.81 24.17 1.85
CA HIS A 301 -10.63 24.41 1.04
C HIS A 301 -10.88 23.94 -0.39
N GLU A 302 -10.96 24.87 -1.32
CA GLU A 302 -10.96 24.57 -2.74
C GLU A 302 -9.51 24.34 -3.22
N MET A 303 -9.30 23.30 -4.01
CA MET A 303 -7.98 22.92 -4.52
C MET A 303 -8.07 22.06 -5.78
N ASP A 304 -7.04 22.19 -6.62
CA ASP A 304 -6.81 21.32 -7.77
C ASP A 304 -5.90 20.16 -7.38
N LEU A 305 -6.44 18.95 -7.44
CA LEU A 305 -5.75 17.74 -7.03
C LEU A 305 -5.50 16.82 -8.22
N LEU A 306 -4.32 16.20 -8.20
CA LEU A 306 -3.95 15.10 -9.06
C LEU A 306 -4.34 13.75 -8.42
N GLN A 307 -4.35 13.68 -7.09
CA GLN A 307 -4.84 12.53 -6.35
C GLN A 307 -5.38 12.94 -4.98
N LEU A 308 -6.50 12.34 -4.59
CA LEU A 308 -7.01 12.37 -3.23
C LEU A 308 -7.15 10.94 -2.73
N SER A 309 -6.70 10.67 -1.51
CA SER A 309 -6.81 9.37 -0.86
C SER A 309 -7.28 9.55 0.58
N LEU A 310 -8.39 8.91 0.91
CA LEU A 310 -9.00 8.89 2.24
C LEU A 310 -8.78 7.49 2.80
N ILE A 311 -7.96 7.36 3.83
CA ILE A 311 -7.44 6.08 4.29
C ILE A 311 -8.01 5.78 5.68
N SER A 312 -8.67 4.63 5.80
CA SER A 312 -9.25 4.12 7.06
C SER A 312 -8.32 3.11 7.75
N ALA A 313 -7.44 2.44 7.00
CA ALA A 313 -6.50 1.46 7.53
C ALA A 313 -5.23 2.09 8.11
N PRO A 314 -4.56 1.44 9.10
CA PRO A 314 -3.29 1.91 9.66
C PRO A 314 -2.09 1.80 8.71
N VAL A 315 -2.31 1.31 7.48
CA VAL A 315 -1.30 1.08 6.47
C VAL A 315 -1.73 1.78 5.19
N ILE A 316 -0.81 2.52 4.57
CA ILE A 316 -0.94 2.97 3.20
C ILE A 316 -0.20 1.97 2.31
N GLY A 317 -0.96 1.16 1.56
CA GLY A 317 -0.42 0.35 0.47
C GLY A 317 0.04 1.22 -0.69
N GLY A 318 1.36 1.28 -0.94
CA GLY A 318 1.90 1.97 -2.12
C GLY A 318 2.03 1.03 -3.33
N ALA A 319 1.88 1.58 -4.54
CA ALA A 319 2.04 0.89 -5.84
C ALA A 319 3.42 0.23 -6.08
N LEU A 320 4.33 0.26 -5.10
CA LEU A 320 5.66 -0.35 -5.10
C LEU A 320 5.88 -1.33 -3.94
N GLY A 321 4.82 -1.76 -3.23
CA GLY A 321 4.93 -2.61 -2.04
C GLY A 321 5.53 -1.90 -0.83
N LEU A 322 5.63 -0.58 -0.87
CA LEU A 322 6.07 0.25 0.26
C LEU A 322 4.88 0.50 1.18
N THR A 323 4.87 -0.18 2.32
CA THR A 323 3.96 0.08 3.43
C THR A 323 4.48 1.27 4.22
N VAL A 324 3.80 2.42 4.13
CA VAL A 324 4.06 3.56 5.00
C VAL A 324 3.06 3.50 6.15
N LYS A 325 3.56 3.27 7.37
CA LYS A 325 2.76 3.41 8.59
C LYS A 325 2.73 4.88 8.97
N ASN A 326 1.56 5.40 9.34
CA ASN A 326 1.46 6.72 9.98
C ASN A 326 1.58 6.54 11.51
N PRO A 327 2.75 6.81 12.12
CA PRO A 327 2.95 6.60 13.56
C PRO A 327 2.15 7.58 14.43
N ARG A 328 1.55 8.62 13.83
CA ARG A 328 0.74 9.63 14.53
C ARG A 328 -0.75 9.46 14.28
N ARG A 329 -1.21 8.27 13.86
CA ARG A 329 -2.63 8.03 13.61
C ARG A 329 -3.47 8.17 14.88
N ALA A 330 -4.30 9.19 14.93
CA ALA A 330 -5.36 9.30 15.94
C ALA A 330 -6.39 8.18 15.72
N LYS A 331 -6.94 7.63 16.81
CA LYS A 331 -8.00 6.62 16.73
C LYS A 331 -9.23 7.20 16.05
N HIS A 332 -9.96 6.36 15.31
CA HIS A 332 -11.24 6.70 14.70
C HIS A 332 -11.21 7.92 13.78
N ARG A 333 -10.06 8.19 13.14
CA ARG A 333 -9.88 9.25 12.16
C ARG A 333 -9.45 8.71 10.79
N LEU A 334 -9.87 9.41 9.74
CA LEU A 334 -9.40 9.21 8.37
C LEU A 334 -8.07 9.94 8.19
N ASP A 335 -7.09 9.25 7.63
CA ASP A 335 -5.90 9.90 7.08
C ASP A 335 -6.25 10.40 5.67
N VAL A 336 -6.15 11.71 5.46
CA VAL A 336 -6.43 12.36 4.17
C VAL A 336 -5.11 12.75 3.54
N LEU A 337 -4.83 12.20 2.37
CA LEU A 337 -3.70 12.54 1.53
C LEU A 337 -4.20 13.22 0.25
N ALA A 338 -3.99 14.53 0.15
CA ALA A 338 -4.29 15.32 -1.02
C ALA A 338 -2.99 15.71 -1.72
N VAL A 339 -2.88 15.35 -2.99
CA VAL A 339 -1.71 15.60 -3.84
C VAL A 339 -2.13 16.57 -4.93
N GLU A 340 -1.62 17.79 -4.86
CA GLU A 340 -1.79 18.85 -5.87
C GLU A 340 -0.96 18.52 -7.13
N ASP A 341 -1.10 19.30 -8.21
CA ASP A 341 -0.19 19.18 -9.36
C ASP A 341 1.24 19.62 -8.97
N VAL A 342 2.04 18.64 -8.60
CA VAL A 342 3.45 18.85 -8.28
C VAL A 342 4.27 18.70 -9.56
N PRO A 343 5.13 19.69 -9.90
CA PRO A 343 6.03 19.58 -11.05
C PRO A 343 6.85 18.27 -11.04
N PRO A 344 7.04 17.60 -12.18
CA PRO A 344 7.72 16.28 -12.24
C PRO A 344 9.08 16.21 -11.53
N PRO A 345 9.97 17.22 -11.58
CA PRO A 345 11.22 17.19 -10.83
C PRO A 345 11.03 17.14 -9.30
N LYS A 346 9.98 17.80 -8.79
CA LYS A 346 9.63 17.77 -7.37
C LYS A 346 9.02 16.41 -7.00
N MET A 347 8.17 15.82 -7.84
CA MET A 347 7.65 14.46 -7.64
C MET A 347 8.78 13.43 -7.63
N LEU A 348 9.73 13.53 -8.57
CA LEU A 348 10.90 12.65 -8.60
C LEU A 348 11.75 12.78 -7.34
N ARG A 349 11.97 14.02 -6.87
CA ARG A 349 12.69 14.28 -5.62
C ARG A 349 11.95 13.72 -4.40
N ALA A 350 10.63 13.87 -4.35
CA ALA A 350 9.78 13.34 -3.30
C ALA A 350 9.79 11.81 -3.26
N GLY A 351 9.65 11.17 -4.42
CA GLY A 351 9.82 9.73 -4.58
C GLY A 351 11.19 9.29 -4.11
N LEU A 352 12.25 9.98 -4.54
CA LEU A 352 13.62 9.68 -4.11
C LEU A 352 13.82 9.84 -2.58
N PHE A 353 13.19 10.83 -1.95
CA PHE A 353 13.20 10.98 -0.48
C PHE A 353 12.46 9.83 0.21
N LEU A 354 11.30 9.42 -0.29
CA LEU A 354 10.56 8.26 0.21
C LEU A 354 11.41 6.98 0.10
N LEU A 355 12.06 6.76 -1.05
CA LEU A 355 12.96 5.62 -1.27
C LEU A 355 14.18 5.63 -0.34
N MET A 356 14.63 6.82 0.08
CA MET A 356 15.70 6.99 1.06
C MET A 356 15.22 6.96 2.52
N GLY A 357 13.92 6.75 2.77
CA GLY A 357 13.33 6.81 4.12
C GLY A 357 13.40 8.20 4.75
N ILE A 358 13.61 9.24 3.95
CA ILE A 358 13.69 10.63 4.40
C ILE A 358 12.26 11.17 4.50
N ASN A 359 11.76 11.27 5.73
CA ASN A 359 10.44 11.85 6.00
C ASN A 359 10.54 13.39 6.00
N ARG A 360 10.28 14.02 4.85
CA ARG A 360 10.19 15.48 4.73
C ARG A 360 8.87 15.90 4.11
N PRO A 361 8.27 17.01 4.58
CA PRO A 361 7.10 17.58 3.94
C PRO A 361 7.41 17.90 2.47
N VAL A 362 6.53 17.47 1.59
CA VAL A 362 6.62 17.71 0.16
C VAL A 362 5.63 18.82 -0.17
N ALA A 363 6.11 19.93 -0.72
CA ALA A 363 5.23 21.00 -1.17
C ALA A 363 4.25 20.47 -2.24
N GLY A 364 2.96 20.77 -2.06
CA GLY A 364 1.87 20.22 -2.87
C GLY A 364 1.37 18.83 -2.43
N VAL A 365 1.88 18.30 -1.32
CA VAL A 365 1.29 17.12 -0.65
C VAL A 365 0.77 17.56 0.71
N ARG A 366 -0.53 17.47 0.90
CA ARG A 366 -1.21 17.74 2.17
C ARG A 366 -1.60 16.41 2.81
N ALA A 367 -1.20 16.25 4.07
CA ALA A 367 -1.60 15.14 4.91
C ALA A 367 -2.28 15.70 6.15
N LEU A 368 -3.52 15.27 6.41
CA LEU A 368 -4.31 15.71 7.57
C LEU A 368 -5.16 14.56 8.10
N GLN A 369 -5.64 14.69 9.33
CA GLN A 369 -6.48 13.70 9.99
C GLN A 369 -7.80 14.31 10.42
N VAL A 370 -8.89 13.69 10.01
CA VAL A 370 -10.26 14.20 10.24
C VAL A 370 -11.17 13.08 10.70
N GLU A 371 -12.14 13.41 11.52
CA GLU A 371 -13.23 12.48 11.86
C GLU A 371 -14.20 12.33 10.70
N ARG A 372 -14.48 13.46 10.03
CA ARG A 372 -15.44 13.56 8.94
C ARG A 372 -14.97 14.62 7.94
N ILE A 373 -15.16 14.33 6.66
CA ILE A 373 -14.83 15.23 5.55
C ILE A 373 -15.88 15.12 4.45
N ALA A 374 -16.39 16.24 3.98
CA ALA A 374 -17.17 16.29 2.75
C ALA A 374 -16.23 16.65 1.60
N VAL A 375 -16.34 15.90 0.51
CA VAL A 375 -15.62 16.15 -0.73
C VAL A 375 -16.65 16.54 -1.77
N ASP A 376 -16.58 17.78 -2.24
CA ASP A 376 -17.44 18.29 -3.29
C ASP A 376 -16.65 18.53 -4.58
N THR A 377 -17.31 18.34 -5.73
CA THR A 377 -16.69 18.46 -7.05
C THR A 377 -17.70 19.03 -8.04
N PRO A 378 -17.31 19.94 -8.96
CA PRO A 378 -18.23 20.56 -9.92
C PRO A 378 -18.99 19.56 -10.80
N ARG A 379 -18.39 18.39 -11.05
CA ARG A 379 -19.00 17.27 -11.78
C ARG A 379 -18.72 15.97 -11.04
N PRO A 380 -19.62 14.97 -11.13
CA PRO A 380 -19.39 13.70 -10.50
C PRO A 380 -18.11 13.02 -11.02
N LEU A 381 -17.25 12.57 -10.10
CA LEU A 381 -16.03 11.82 -10.43
C LEU A 381 -16.11 10.41 -9.88
N GLY A 382 -15.66 9.44 -10.67
CA GLY A 382 -15.55 8.05 -10.23
C GLY A 382 -14.58 7.93 -9.06
N LEU A 383 -14.98 7.15 -8.06
CA LEU A 383 -14.22 6.91 -6.84
C LEU A 383 -13.90 5.42 -6.74
N SER A 384 -12.63 5.11 -6.47
CA SER A 384 -12.23 3.76 -6.16
C SER A 384 -12.33 3.51 -4.65
N LEU A 385 -13.04 2.46 -4.25
CA LEU A 385 -13.10 1.95 -2.88
C LEU A 385 -12.32 0.64 -2.83
N ASP A 386 -11.27 0.58 -2.01
CA ASP A 386 -10.39 -0.58 -1.85
C ASP A 386 -9.83 -1.16 -3.17
N GLY A 387 -9.64 -0.29 -4.17
CA GLY A 387 -9.11 -0.64 -5.49
C GLY A 387 -10.15 -0.94 -6.56
N GLU A 388 -11.45 -0.97 -6.22
CA GLU A 388 -12.55 -1.19 -7.17
C GLU A 388 -13.30 0.11 -7.45
N LEU A 389 -13.69 0.35 -8.70
CA LEU A 389 -14.45 1.55 -9.09
C LEU A 389 -15.92 1.42 -8.66
N ASP A 390 -16.18 1.58 -7.36
CA ASP A 390 -17.48 1.30 -6.75
C ASP A 390 -18.12 2.53 -6.06
N GLY A 391 -17.74 3.74 -6.44
CA GLY A 391 -18.34 4.96 -5.90
C GLY A 391 -18.23 6.17 -6.82
N SER A 392 -18.75 7.29 -6.33
CA SER A 392 -18.47 8.60 -6.91
C SER A 392 -18.41 9.67 -5.83
N ILE A 393 -17.81 10.80 -6.15
CA ILE A 393 -17.96 12.06 -5.41
C ILE A 393 -18.80 13.03 -6.27
N PRO A 394 -19.53 13.99 -5.68
CA PRO A 394 -19.47 14.45 -4.29
C PRO A 394 -20.00 13.45 -3.26
N GLY A 395 -19.50 13.54 -2.02
CA GLY A 395 -19.89 12.65 -0.92
C GLY A 395 -19.26 13.00 0.42
N GLN A 396 -19.85 12.47 1.49
CA GLN A 396 -19.35 12.62 2.86
C GLN A 396 -18.66 11.35 3.31
N PHE A 397 -17.50 11.52 3.93
CA PHE A 397 -16.65 10.44 4.40
C PHE A 397 -16.41 10.55 5.91
N GLU A 398 -16.43 9.42 6.60
CA GLU A 398 -16.10 9.34 8.01
C GLU A 398 -15.62 7.94 8.41
N VAL A 399 -15.08 7.80 9.62
CA VAL A 399 -14.78 6.49 10.21
C VAL A 399 -15.96 6.00 11.04
N VAL A 400 -16.36 4.75 10.83
CA VAL A 400 -17.28 4.03 11.71
C VAL A 400 -16.46 3.11 12.60
N ALA A 401 -16.36 3.48 13.88
CA ALA A 401 -15.52 2.80 14.86
C ALA A 401 -16.00 1.37 15.12
N GLY A 402 -15.09 0.40 15.09
CA GLY A 402 -15.37 -1.00 15.43
C GLY A 402 -16.47 -1.67 14.61
N ALA A 403 -16.72 -1.16 13.40
CA ALA A 403 -17.81 -1.57 12.52
C ALA A 403 -17.69 -3.01 12.00
N LEU A 404 -16.48 -3.56 11.95
CA LEU A 404 -16.22 -4.89 11.40
C LEU A 404 -15.59 -5.80 12.46
N ARG A 405 -16.13 -7.01 12.60
CA ARG A 405 -15.50 -8.10 13.33
C ARG A 405 -14.62 -8.88 12.37
N VAL A 406 -13.33 -9.06 12.65
CA VAL A 406 -12.38 -9.75 11.76
C VAL A 406 -11.46 -10.67 12.57
N ILE A 407 -11.14 -11.84 12.01
CA ILE A 407 -10.20 -12.78 12.62
C ILE A 407 -8.76 -12.33 12.34
N VAL A 408 -8.01 -12.09 13.41
CA VAL A 408 -6.62 -11.62 13.38
C VAL A 408 -5.70 -12.53 14.20
N PRO A 409 -4.37 -12.48 14.01
CA PRO A 409 -3.43 -13.21 14.85
C PRO A 409 -3.57 -12.82 16.32
N ARG A 410 -3.47 -13.81 17.23
CA ARG A 410 -3.47 -13.56 18.67
C ARG A 410 -2.29 -12.69 19.05
N ARG A 411 -2.54 -11.65 19.85
CA ARG A 411 -1.46 -10.90 20.51
C ARG A 411 -0.83 -11.76 21.59
N SER A 412 0.48 -11.97 21.48
CA SER A 412 1.34 -12.62 22.48
C SER A 412 1.74 -11.65 23.57
#